data_AF-A0A1G3LUR6-F1
#
_entry.id   AF-A0A1G3LUR6-F1
#
_cell.length_a   1.000
_cell.length_b   1.000
_cell.length_c   1.000
_cell.angle_alpha   90.00
_cell.angle_beta   90.00
_cell.angle_gamma   90.00
#
_symmetry.space_group_name_H-M   'P 1'
#
loop_
_entity.id
_entity.type
_entity.pdbx_description
1 polymer ?
#
loop_
_entity_poly.entity_id
_entity_poly.type
_entity_poly.pdbx_seq_one_letter_code
_entity_poly.pdbx_strand_id
1 'polypeptide(L)'
;ADCRARRAKLVTPQAAGGRPLGVDWYNVLITVESYLKGYPVFLADDGLMRDSSGVHGSYRPGRITEAALGKILESLEQLSPSRLELFLDAPISFSGAMAEELRRRAPAAIPCEVSVSPSADYPLKSFPGLVATSDSSIIDRAAIREVLDLALFVLERGYGARVAPVGQLLIPPAPPAVPG
;
A
#
# COMPACT_ATOMS: atom_id res chain seq x y z
N ALA A 1 -11.29 -14.97 4.44
CA ALA A 1 -11.77 -14.76 5.81
C ALA A 1 -12.86 -13.69 5.82
N ASP A 2 -13.54 -13.50 6.95
CA ASP A 2 -14.53 -12.44 7.17
C ASP A 2 -13.86 -11.04 7.23
N CYS A 3 -14.52 -9.98 6.75
CA CYS A 3 -14.02 -8.60 6.80
C CYS A 3 -13.65 -8.16 8.23
N ARG A 4 -14.42 -8.63 9.23
CA ARG A 4 -14.12 -8.39 10.65
C ARG A 4 -12.77 -8.97 11.08
N ALA A 5 -12.44 -10.17 10.60
CA ALA A 5 -11.19 -10.82 10.95
C ALA A 5 -9.99 -10.09 10.36
N ARG A 6 -10.12 -9.52 9.15
CA ARG A 6 -9.08 -8.68 8.55
C ARG A 6 -8.92 -7.36 9.30
N ARG A 7 -10.04 -6.70 9.60
CA ARG A 7 -10.04 -5.44 10.36
C ARG A 7 -9.37 -5.57 11.73
N ALA A 8 -9.55 -6.71 12.40
CA ALA A 8 -8.90 -7.00 13.68
C ALA A 8 -7.36 -7.12 13.60
N LYS A 9 -6.80 -7.34 12.40
CA LYS A 9 -5.34 -7.36 12.17
C LYS A 9 -4.78 -5.96 11.88
N LEU A 10 -5.61 -4.96 11.60
CA LEU A 10 -5.12 -3.62 11.28
C LEU A 10 -4.51 -2.97 12.51
N VAL A 11 -3.30 -2.45 12.33
CA VAL A 11 -2.59 -1.68 13.35
C VAL A 11 -2.44 -0.23 12.94
N THR A 12 -2.29 0.63 13.94
CA THR A 12 -1.98 2.04 13.71
C THR A 12 -0.55 2.19 13.16
N PRO A 13 -0.26 3.23 12.35
CA PRO A 13 1.09 3.46 11.81
C PRO A 13 2.21 3.45 12.84
N GLN A 14 1.96 3.96 14.05
CA GLN A 14 2.92 4.00 15.17
C GLN A 14 3.39 2.61 15.59
N ALA A 15 2.60 1.57 15.32
CA ALA A 15 2.96 0.19 15.63
C ALA A 15 4.05 -0.36 14.70
N ALA A 16 4.49 0.36 13.65
CA ALA A 16 5.62 -0.05 12.81
C ALA A 16 6.99 0.31 13.43
N GLY A 17 7.03 1.31 14.32
CA GLY A 17 8.27 1.82 14.90
C GLY A 17 9.05 0.72 15.64
N GLY A 18 10.34 0.60 15.30
CA GLY A 18 11.24 -0.38 15.92
C GLY A 18 10.94 -1.85 15.60
N ARG A 19 10.00 -2.15 14.68
CA ARG A 19 9.64 -3.52 14.28
C ARG A 19 10.03 -3.81 12.83
N PRO A 20 10.26 -5.09 12.47
CA PRO A 20 10.44 -5.47 11.07
C PRO A 20 9.15 -5.21 10.28
N LEU A 21 9.29 -4.60 9.10
CA LEU A 21 8.19 -4.28 8.20
C LEU A 21 8.45 -4.87 6.81
N GLY A 22 7.58 -5.78 6.38
CA GLY A 22 7.54 -6.33 5.02
C GLY A 22 6.51 -5.58 4.20
N VAL A 23 6.86 -5.11 3.01
CA VAL A 23 5.99 -4.29 2.17
C VAL A 23 5.73 -4.97 0.83
N ASP A 24 4.46 -5.13 0.49
CA ASP A 24 4.02 -5.41 -0.86
C ASP A 24 4.13 -4.14 -1.70
N TRP A 25 5.26 -4.01 -2.40
CA TRP A 25 5.65 -2.74 -3.01
C TRP A 25 4.62 -2.25 -4.04
N TYR A 26 4.17 -3.15 -4.92
CA TYR A 26 3.28 -2.76 -6.01
C TYR A 26 1.86 -2.51 -5.54
N ASN A 27 1.37 -3.26 -4.55
CA ASN A 27 0.07 -2.99 -3.96
C ASN A 27 0.00 -1.57 -3.38
N VAL A 28 1.02 -1.16 -2.64
CA VAL A 28 1.12 0.20 -2.08
C VAL A 28 1.30 1.23 -3.19
N LEU A 29 2.26 1.02 -4.09
CA LEU A 29 2.59 1.98 -5.14
C LEU A 29 1.40 2.25 -6.06
N ILE A 30 0.72 1.21 -6.54
CA ILE A 30 -0.43 1.34 -7.46
C ILE A 30 -1.59 2.07 -6.78
N THR A 31 -1.84 1.80 -5.49
CA THR A 31 -2.89 2.49 -4.74
C THR A 31 -2.60 4.00 -4.62
N VAL A 32 -1.36 4.36 -4.25
CA VAL A 32 -0.93 5.76 -4.16
C VAL A 32 -0.96 6.43 -5.53
N GLU A 33 -0.48 5.76 -6.58
CA GLU A 33 -0.55 6.29 -7.95
C GLU A 33 -1.98 6.51 -8.42
N SER A 34 -2.91 5.60 -8.08
CA SER A 34 -4.32 5.72 -8.45
C SER A 34 -4.92 6.99 -7.88
N TYR A 35 -4.65 7.29 -6.61
CA TYR A 35 -5.04 8.56 -6.00
C TYR A 35 -4.45 9.77 -6.73
N LEU A 36 -3.14 9.75 -7.04
CA LEU A 36 -2.48 10.87 -7.72
C LEU A 36 -2.94 11.05 -9.17
N LYS A 37 -3.41 9.99 -9.82
CA LYS A 37 -4.05 10.02 -11.15
C LYS A 37 -5.50 10.54 -11.09
N GLY A 38 -6.06 10.72 -9.90
CA GLY A 38 -7.46 11.09 -9.69
C GLY A 38 -8.43 9.92 -9.84
N TYR A 39 -7.93 8.68 -9.84
CA TYR A 39 -8.79 7.50 -9.83
C TYR A 39 -9.38 7.26 -8.44
N PRO A 40 -10.59 6.67 -8.35
CA PRO A 40 -11.21 6.39 -7.08
C PRO A 40 -10.38 5.45 -6.20
N VAL A 41 -10.13 5.89 -4.97
CA VAL A 41 -9.62 5.08 -3.86
C VAL A 41 -10.61 5.16 -2.70
N PHE A 42 -10.75 4.08 -1.94
CA PHE A 42 -11.75 3.95 -0.89
C PHE A 42 -11.33 3.02 0.22
N LEU A 43 -11.95 3.16 1.39
CA LEU A 43 -11.87 2.17 2.46
C LEU A 43 -12.87 1.06 2.18
N ALA A 44 -12.38 -0.16 1.97
CA ALA A 44 -13.22 -1.35 1.87
C ALA A 44 -13.87 -1.71 3.21
N ASP A 45 -14.80 -2.65 3.22
CA ASP A 45 -15.55 -3.04 4.43
C ASP A 45 -14.66 -3.62 5.55
N ASP A 46 -13.47 -4.11 5.20
CA ASP A 46 -12.44 -4.55 6.14
C ASP A 46 -11.58 -3.39 6.69
N GLY A 47 -11.81 -2.16 6.24
CA GLY A 47 -11.11 -0.95 6.67
C GLY A 47 -9.80 -0.68 5.95
N LEU A 48 -9.42 -1.50 4.95
CA LEU A 48 -8.24 -1.27 4.12
C LEU A 48 -8.56 -0.35 2.95
N MET A 49 -7.63 0.53 2.63
CA MET A 49 -7.62 1.30 1.40
C MET A 49 -7.39 0.38 0.21
N ARG A 50 -8.24 0.54 -0.80
CA ARG A 50 -8.10 -0.08 -2.11
C ARG A 50 -8.43 0.94 -3.19
N ASP A 51 -7.83 0.76 -4.35
CA ASP A 51 -8.23 1.46 -5.56
C ASP A 51 -9.24 0.62 -6.36
N SER A 52 -10.03 1.28 -7.20
CA SER A 52 -10.93 0.59 -8.15
C SER A 52 -10.23 0.22 -9.45
N SER A 53 -8.96 0.58 -9.60
CA SER A 53 -8.24 0.42 -10.84
C SER A 53 -7.78 -1.05 -10.92
N GLY A 54 -8.55 -1.87 -11.64
CA GLY A 54 -8.17 -3.24 -11.96
C GLY A 54 -6.97 -3.33 -12.92
N VAL A 55 -5.94 -2.50 -12.69
CA VAL A 55 -4.76 -2.36 -13.55
C VAL A 55 -3.87 -3.59 -13.32
N HIS A 56 -4.32 -4.72 -13.86
CA HIS A 56 -3.52 -5.90 -14.14
C HIS A 56 -2.88 -5.83 -15.54
N GLY A 57 -2.87 -4.66 -16.18
CA GLY A 57 -2.31 -4.39 -17.50
C GLY A 57 -1.06 -3.49 -17.44
N SER A 58 -0.10 -3.75 -18.35
CA SER A 58 1.26 -3.20 -18.43
C SER A 58 1.56 -1.95 -17.58
N TYR A 59 1.95 -2.16 -16.32
CA TYR A 59 2.52 -1.11 -15.47
C TYR A 59 3.71 -0.46 -16.17
N ARG A 60 3.72 0.88 -16.25
CA ARG A 60 4.81 1.67 -16.83
C ARG A 60 5.15 2.83 -15.90
N PRO A 61 6.37 2.87 -15.34
CA PRO A 61 6.82 4.00 -14.54
C PRO A 61 6.73 5.33 -15.30
N GLY A 62 6.39 6.41 -14.59
CA GLY A 62 6.33 7.76 -15.12
C GLY A 62 6.47 8.84 -14.05
N ARG A 63 6.13 10.10 -14.37
CA ARG A 63 6.26 11.23 -13.42
C ARG A 63 5.47 11.03 -12.12
N ILE A 64 4.29 10.41 -12.21
CA ILE A 64 3.45 10.10 -11.04
C ILE A 64 4.12 9.03 -10.18
N THR A 65 4.75 8.04 -10.80
CA THR A 65 5.52 7.00 -10.09
C THR A 65 6.63 7.60 -9.25
N GLU A 66 7.36 8.57 -9.81
CA GLU A 66 8.45 9.25 -9.11
C GLU A 66 7.94 9.99 -7.85
N ALA A 67 6.83 10.74 -7.99
CA ALA A 67 6.20 11.43 -6.86
C ALA A 67 5.67 10.44 -5.80
N ALA A 68 5.01 9.36 -6.23
CA ALA A 68 4.50 8.32 -5.34
C ALA A 68 5.62 7.62 -4.58
N LEU A 69 6.69 7.21 -5.29
CA LEU A 69 7.85 6.55 -4.71
C LEU A 69 8.52 7.44 -3.66
N GLY A 70 8.78 8.71 -3.98
CA GLY A 70 9.36 9.65 -3.03
C GLY A 70 8.54 9.76 -1.74
N LYS A 71 7.21 9.86 -1.85
CA LYS A 71 6.33 9.97 -0.69
C LYS A 71 6.19 8.67 0.11
N ILE A 72 6.22 7.52 -0.54
CA ILE A 72 6.23 6.21 0.14
C ILE A 72 7.51 6.06 0.95
N LEU A 73 8.67 6.37 0.38
CA LEU A 73 9.96 6.27 1.08
C LEU A 73 10.06 7.25 2.26
N GLU A 74 9.62 8.50 2.08
CA GLU A 74 9.53 9.48 3.18
C GLU A 74 8.63 8.97 4.32
N SER A 75 7.50 8.36 3.97
CA SER A 75 6.58 7.80 4.96
C SER A 75 7.20 6.61 5.71
N LEU A 76 7.92 5.74 5.00
CA LEU A 76 8.64 4.61 5.61
C LEU A 76 9.75 5.08 6.57
N GLU A 77 10.46 6.16 6.23
CA GLU A 77 11.44 6.79 7.12
C GLU A 77 10.78 7.32 8.40
N GLN A 78 9.64 8.02 8.27
CA GLN A 78 8.86 8.53 9.41
C GLN A 78 8.33 7.42 10.33
N LEU A 79 7.97 6.27 9.77
CA LEU A 79 7.54 5.11 10.56
C LEU A 79 8.70 4.51 11.37
N SER A 80 9.95 4.69 10.93
CA SER A 80 11.16 4.21 11.60
C SER A 80 11.10 2.73 12.02
N PRO A 81 10.80 1.78 11.10
CA PRO A 81 10.89 0.35 11.37
C PRO A 81 12.34 -0.05 11.70
N SER A 82 12.52 -1.16 12.42
CA SER A 82 13.88 -1.67 12.72
C SER A 82 14.56 -2.32 11.51
N ARG A 83 13.76 -2.81 10.56
CA ARG A 83 14.19 -3.34 9.26
C ARG A 83 13.04 -3.20 8.26
N LEU A 84 13.38 -2.90 7.02
CA LEU A 84 12.46 -2.83 5.90
C LEU A 84 12.79 -3.94 4.88
N GLU A 85 11.77 -4.69 4.45
CA GLU A 85 11.89 -5.64 3.34
C GLU A 85 10.83 -5.29 2.29
N LEU A 86 11.28 -4.87 1.10
CA LEU A 86 10.43 -4.51 -0.03
C LEU A 86 10.34 -5.70 -1.00
N PHE A 87 9.13 -6.23 -1.18
CA PHE A 87 8.88 -7.35 -2.06
C PHE A 87 8.23 -6.88 -3.35
N LEU A 88 8.85 -7.23 -4.48
CA LEU A 88 8.41 -6.88 -5.83
C LEU A 88 8.11 -8.16 -6.62
N ASP A 89 6.97 -8.15 -7.31
CA ASP A 89 6.60 -9.18 -8.28
C ASP A 89 7.40 -9.03 -9.58
N ALA A 90 8.18 -10.06 -9.91
CA ALA A 90 8.97 -10.12 -11.13
C ALA A 90 8.14 -10.00 -12.42
N PRO A 91 6.91 -10.60 -12.53
CA PRO A 91 6.07 -10.45 -13.73
C PRO A 91 5.64 -9.02 -14.03
N ILE A 92 5.72 -8.10 -13.07
CA ILE A 92 5.40 -6.68 -13.32
C ILE A 92 6.54 -6.06 -14.14
N SER A 93 6.16 -5.40 -15.24
CA SER A 93 7.13 -4.76 -16.13
C SER A 93 7.99 -3.74 -15.38
N PHE A 94 9.29 -3.69 -15.73
CA PHE A 94 10.29 -2.81 -15.09
C PHE A 94 10.57 -3.08 -13.61
N SER A 95 10.20 -4.25 -13.08
CA SER A 95 10.47 -4.64 -11.68
C SER A 95 11.95 -4.64 -11.30
N GLY A 96 12.84 -5.09 -12.19
CA GLY A 96 14.29 -5.00 -11.97
C GLY A 96 14.79 -3.56 -11.80
N ALA A 97 14.39 -2.66 -12.71
CA ALA A 97 14.78 -1.25 -12.66
C ALA A 97 14.20 -0.54 -11.42
N MET A 98 12.95 -0.85 -11.06
CA MET A 98 12.32 -0.36 -9.83
C MET A 98 13.09 -0.82 -8.59
N ALA A 99 13.50 -2.09 -8.54
CA ALA A 99 14.29 -2.60 -7.41
C ALA A 99 15.65 -1.90 -7.28
N GLU A 100 16.33 -1.62 -8.39
CA GLU A 100 17.57 -0.84 -8.38
C GLU A 100 17.35 0.59 -7.87
N GLU A 101 16.27 1.25 -8.31
CA GLU A 101 15.92 2.58 -7.85
C GLU A 101 15.62 2.61 -6.34
N LEU A 102 14.87 1.63 -5.84
CA LEU A 102 14.60 1.49 -4.41
C LEU A 102 15.86 1.25 -3.60
N ARG A 103 16.79 0.41 -4.08
CA ARG A 103 18.07 0.20 -3.40
C ARG A 103 18.91 1.47 -3.33
N ARG A 104 18.86 2.33 -4.36
CA ARG A 104 19.56 3.63 -4.36
C ARG A 104 18.96 4.64 -3.39
N ARG A 105 17.64 4.59 -3.17
CA ARG A 105 16.89 5.61 -2.42
C ARG A 105 16.37 5.16 -1.07
N ALA A 106 16.56 3.91 -0.72
CA ALA A 106 16.19 3.38 0.58
C ALA A 106 16.75 4.29 1.70
N PRO A 107 15.97 4.56 2.75
CA PRO A 107 16.44 5.40 3.85
C PRO A 107 17.73 4.84 4.46
N ALA A 108 18.82 5.61 4.45
CA ALA A 108 20.13 5.14 4.91
C ALA A 108 20.14 4.74 6.40
N ALA A 109 19.22 5.30 7.20
CA ALA A 109 19.08 5.00 8.62
C ALA A 109 18.38 3.66 8.91
N ILE A 110 17.73 3.05 7.91
CA ILE A 110 16.93 1.83 8.08
C ILE A 110 17.58 0.71 7.27
N PRO A 111 17.94 -0.43 7.88
CA PRO A 111 18.34 -1.62 7.14
C PRO A 111 17.22 -2.02 6.16
N CYS A 112 17.49 -1.87 4.87
CA CYS A 112 16.51 -2.11 3.81
C CYS A 112 16.99 -3.19 2.84
N GLU A 113 16.16 -4.20 2.64
CA GLU A 113 16.33 -5.22 1.61
C GLU A 113 15.26 -5.07 0.53
N VAL A 114 15.65 -5.23 -0.72
CA VAL A 114 14.74 -5.15 -1.86
C VAL A 114 14.86 -6.43 -2.67
N SER A 115 13.77 -7.16 -2.77
CA SER A 115 13.72 -8.50 -3.36
C SER A 115 12.72 -8.56 -4.50
N VAL A 116 13.18 -9.04 -5.65
CA VAL A 116 12.34 -9.30 -6.82
C VAL A 116 12.17 -10.81 -6.93
N SER A 117 10.94 -11.29 -6.93
CA SER A 117 10.64 -12.73 -6.92
C SER A 117 9.49 -13.07 -7.87
N PRO A 118 9.34 -14.32 -8.32
CA PRO A 118 8.22 -14.71 -9.18
C PRO A 118 6.84 -14.42 -8.57
N SER A 119 6.75 -14.37 -7.24
CA SER A 119 5.57 -13.97 -6.49
C SER A 119 5.97 -13.40 -5.13
N ALA A 120 5.61 -12.14 -4.88
CA ALA A 120 5.82 -11.45 -3.61
C ALA A 120 4.99 -12.07 -2.47
N ASP A 121 3.89 -12.76 -2.80
CA ASP A 121 3.03 -13.44 -1.83
C ASP A 121 3.78 -14.37 -0.90
N TYR A 122 4.65 -15.23 -1.44
CA TYR A 122 5.29 -16.29 -0.65
C TYR A 122 6.12 -15.72 0.51
N PRO A 123 7.09 -14.82 0.27
CA PRO A 123 7.87 -14.24 1.37
C PRO A 123 7.00 -13.41 2.31
N LEU A 124 6.03 -12.63 1.79
CA LEU A 124 5.12 -11.83 2.61
C LEU A 124 4.29 -12.71 3.56
N LYS A 125 3.73 -13.83 3.08
CA LYS A 125 2.89 -14.76 3.86
C LYS A 125 3.64 -15.43 5.01
N SER A 126 4.98 -15.46 4.96
CA SER A 126 5.86 -16.00 6.00
C SER A 126 6.65 -14.94 6.77
N PHE A 127 6.42 -13.65 6.52
CA PHE A 127 7.23 -12.58 7.08
C PHE A 127 7.11 -12.51 8.62
N PRO A 128 8.22 -12.51 9.37
CA PRO A 128 8.21 -12.59 10.84
C PRO A 128 7.98 -11.24 11.54
N GLY A 129 7.07 -10.42 11.00
CA GLY A 129 6.84 -9.05 11.48
C GLY A 129 5.55 -8.42 10.98
N LEU A 130 5.52 -7.09 10.94
CA LEU A 130 4.39 -6.33 10.41
C LEU A 130 4.40 -6.40 8.88
N VAL A 131 3.23 -6.57 8.27
CA VAL A 131 3.10 -6.58 6.81
C VAL A 131 2.27 -5.40 6.32
N ALA A 132 2.78 -4.67 5.34
CA ALA A 132 2.04 -3.63 4.62
C ALA A 132 1.52 -4.17 3.28
N THR A 133 0.23 -4.47 3.23
CA THR A 133 -0.48 -4.90 2.03
C THR A 133 -1.99 -4.71 2.22
N SER A 134 -2.72 -4.54 1.12
CA SER A 134 -4.18 -4.60 1.06
C SER A 134 -4.70 -5.87 0.39
N ASP A 135 -3.82 -6.80 -0.03
CA ASP A 135 -4.20 -8.09 -0.62
C ASP A 135 -4.79 -9.03 0.44
N SER A 136 -6.09 -9.30 0.29
CA SER A 136 -6.84 -10.24 1.12
C SER A 136 -6.20 -11.64 1.17
N SER A 137 -5.53 -12.10 0.11
CA SER A 137 -4.92 -13.43 0.05
C SER A 137 -3.74 -13.58 1.01
N ILE A 138 -2.99 -12.49 1.22
CA ILE A 138 -1.88 -12.42 2.17
C ILE A 138 -2.45 -12.23 3.58
N ILE A 139 -3.35 -11.25 3.75
CA ILE A 139 -3.93 -10.90 5.05
C ILE A 139 -4.67 -12.09 5.68
N ASP A 140 -5.33 -12.93 4.88
CA ASP A 140 -6.09 -14.07 5.38
C ASP A 140 -5.22 -15.21 5.92
N ARG A 141 -3.90 -15.18 5.71
CA ARG A 141 -3.02 -16.23 6.25
C ARG A 141 -2.93 -16.16 7.77
N ALA A 142 -2.93 -17.33 8.40
CA ALA A 142 -2.87 -17.46 9.85
C ALA A 142 -1.55 -16.95 10.46
N ALA A 143 -0.45 -17.00 9.69
CA ALA A 143 0.85 -16.46 10.09
C ALA A 143 0.84 -14.92 10.17
N ILE A 144 0.01 -14.26 9.35
CA ILE A 144 -0.14 -12.81 9.36
C ILE A 144 -1.05 -12.40 10.50
N ARG A 145 -0.51 -11.75 11.52
CA ARG A 145 -1.26 -11.31 12.70
C ARG A 145 -1.58 -9.83 12.70
N GLU A 146 -0.70 -9.02 12.13
CA GLU A 146 -0.82 -7.58 12.11
C GLU A 146 -0.51 -7.05 10.71
N VAL A 147 -1.29 -6.06 10.28
CA VAL A 147 -1.23 -5.48 8.95
C VAL A 147 -1.27 -3.96 9.07
N LEU A 148 -0.41 -3.30 8.30
CA LEU A 148 -0.38 -1.85 8.17
C LEU A 148 -0.95 -1.42 6.81
N ASP A 149 -1.88 -0.47 6.82
CA ASP A 149 -2.28 0.20 5.60
C ASP A 149 -1.32 1.35 5.26
N LEU A 150 -0.23 1.01 4.59
CA LEU A 150 0.80 1.97 4.22
C LEU A 150 0.29 2.99 3.20
N ALA A 151 -0.57 2.58 2.25
CA ALA A 151 -1.10 3.49 1.25
C ALA A 151 -1.99 4.56 1.91
N LEU A 152 -2.89 4.16 2.81
CA LEU A 152 -3.70 5.10 3.59
C LEU A 152 -2.81 6.07 4.37
N PHE A 153 -1.79 5.56 5.08
CA PHE A 153 -0.86 6.41 5.83
C PHE A 153 -0.15 7.44 4.95
N VAL A 154 0.36 7.02 3.79
CA VAL A 154 1.02 7.90 2.81
C VAL A 154 0.06 9.00 2.34
N LEU A 155 -1.20 8.65 2.06
CA LEU A 155 -2.18 9.62 1.56
C LEU A 155 -2.66 10.59 2.65
N GLU A 156 -2.94 10.11 3.86
CA GLU A 156 -3.37 10.96 4.97
C GLU A 156 -2.26 11.91 5.42
N ARG A 157 -1.02 11.42 5.56
CA ARG A 157 0.11 12.24 6.02
C ARG A 157 0.75 13.06 4.93
N GLY A 158 0.96 12.47 3.76
CA GLY A 158 1.67 13.12 2.66
C GLY A 158 0.80 14.10 1.87
N TYR A 159 -0.52 13.89 1.83
CA TYR A 159 -1.44 14.65 0.98
C TYR A 159 -2.68 15.18 1.70
N GLY A 160 -2.85 14.91 3.00
CA GLY A 160 -4.03 15.34 3.75
C GLY A 160 -5.33 14.71 3.24
N ALA A 161 -5.24 13.53 2.62
CA ALA A 161 -6.38 12.86 2.01
C ALA A 161 -7.44 12.49 3.06
N ARG A 162 -8.71 12.60 2.67
CA ARG A 162 -9.85 12.05 3.43
C ARG A 162 -10.52 11.00 2.58
N VAL A 163 -10.42 9.74 2.98
CA VAL A 163 -10.85 8.63 2.15
C VAL A 163 -12.16 8.06 2.67
N ALA A 164 -13.15 8.02 1.78
CA ALA A 164 -14.50 7.58 2.12
C ALA A 164 -14.58 6.04 2.18
N PRO A 165 -15.42 5.48 3.07
CA PRO A 165 -15.85 4.09 2.98
C PRO A 165 -16.53 3.80 1.63
N VAL A 166 -16.35 2.58 1.11
CA VAL A 166 -16.90 2.14 -0.18
C VAL A 166 -18.42 2.34 -0.25
N GLY A 167 -19.15 2.14 0.86
CA GLY A 167 -20.59 2.34 0.92
C GLY A 167 -21.05 3.79 0.68
N GLN A 168 -20.16 4.78 0.83
CA GLN A 168 -20.45 6.19 0.57
C GLN A 168 -20.17 6.59 -0.89
N LEU A 169 -19.38 5.80 -1.63
CA LEU A 169 -19.11 6.05 -3.06
C LEU A 169 -20.26 5.63 -3.98
N LEU A 170 -21.17 4.80 -3.49
CA LEU A 170 -22.34 4.32 -4.25
C LEU A 170 -23.53 5.29 -4.18
N ILE A 171 -23.42 6.41 -3.44
CA ILE A 171 -24.46 7.42 -3.40
C ILE A 171 -24.29 8.29 -4.66
N PRO A 172 -25.21 8.24 -5.65
CA PRO A 172 -25.14 9.18 -6.76
C PRO A 172 -25.22 10.61 -6.20
N PRO A 173 -24.52 11.59 -6.81
CA PRO A 173 -24.64 12.98 -6.38
C PRO A 173 -26.12 13.36 -6.36
N ALA A 174 -26.55 14.05 -5.30
CA ALA A 174 -27.93 14.53 -5.20
C ALA A 174 -28.29 15.28 -6.49
N PRO A 175 -29.47 15.02 -7.09
CA PRO A 175 -29.87 15.74 -8.28
C PRO A 175 -29.80 17.26 -8.01
N PRO A 176 -29.37 18.08 -9.00
CA PRO A 176 -29.30 19.51 -8.81
C PRO A 176 -30.67 20.03 -8.35
N ALA A 177 -30.66 20.88 -7.32
CA ALA A 177 -31.88 21.53 -6.87
C ALA A 177 -32.46 22.30 -8.06
N VAL A 178 -33.65 21.88 -8.50
CA VAL A 178 -34.39 22.58 -9.56
C VAL A 178 -34.79 23.93 -8.96
N PRO A 179 -34.37 25.07 -9.53
CA PRO A 179 -34.91 26.36 -9.12
C PRO A 179 -36.40 26.38 -9.42
N GLY A 180 -37.21 26.68 -8.41
CA GLY A 180 -38.65 26.96 -8.56
C GLY A 180 -38.90 28.32 -9.18
#